data_AF-A0A511QY16-F1
#
_entry.id   AF-A0A511QY16-F1
#
_cell.length_a   1.000
_cell.length_b   1.000
_cell.length_c   1.000
_cell.angle_alpha   90.00
_cell.angle_beta   90.00
_cell.angle_gamma   90.00
#
_symmetry.space_group_name_H-M   'P 1'
#
loop_
_entity.id
_entity.type
_entity.pdbx_description
1 polymer ?
#
loop_
_entity_poly.entity_id
_entity_poly.type
_entity_poly.pdbx_seq_one_letter_code
_entity_poly.pdbx_strand_id
1 'polypeptide(L)'
;MSLKKVFPRVLIVFGLVGMFTTNAMACSGPHNTDPRLMLFNQSLLDMSLCGINQHISDDQGSQWFESIASRADTETADLYEHFLHFVVTDMHEVSQNPELLEQWTPAYCEQELAQVSRPQVKRLG
;
A
#
# COMPACT_ATOMS: atom_id res chain seq x y z
N MET A 1 -40.49 -18.52 -6.92
CA MET A 1 -39.48 -19.49 -7.38
C MET A 1 -38.15 -18.78 -7.50
N SER A 2 -37.14 -19.33 -6.83
CA SER A 2 -35.85 -18.73 -6.51
C SER A 2 -34.83 -19.12 -7.58
N LEU A 3 -34.13 -18.16 -8.17
CA LEU A 3 -32.89 -18.41 -8.89
C LEU A 3 -31.78 -17.68 -8.14
N LYS A 4 -30.95 -18.52 -7.52
CA LYS A 4 -29.91 -18.20 -6.55
C LYS A 4 -28.78 -17.41 -7.22
N LYS A 5 -28.29 -16.44 -6.46
CA LYS A 5 -26.96 -15.82 -6.56
C LYS A 5 -25.89 -16.87 -6.90
N VAL A 6 -25.09 -16.59 -7.93
CA VAL A 6 -23.80 -17.25 -8.15
C VAL A 6 -22.74 -16.16 -8.19
N PHE A 7 -22.13 -15.93 -7.03
CA PHE A 7 -20.85 -15.24 -6.92
C PHE A 7 -19.78 -16.06 -7.65
N PRO A 8 -18.88 -15.45 -8.45
CA PRO A 8 -17.66 -16.12 -8.81
C PRO A 8 -16.74 -16.14 -7.59
N ARG A 9 -16.68 -17.32 -6.97
CA ARG A 9 -15.66 -17.72 -6.00
C ARG A 9 -14.29 -17.63 -6.65
N VAL A 10 -13.39 -16.88 -6.00
CA VAL A 10 -12.00 -17.27 -5.69
C VAL A 10 -11.44 -18.34 -6.64
N LEU A 11 -10.75 -17.88 -7.69
CA LEU A 11 -9.91 -18.72 -8.55
C LEU A 11 -8.46 -18.51 -8.09
N ILE A 12 -8.09 -19.21 -7.02
CA ILE A 12 -6.68 -19.39 -6.66
C ILE A 12 -6.08 -20.28 -7.74
N VAL A 13 -5.30 -19.70 -8.64
CA VAL A 13 -4.49 -20.44 -9.61
C VAL A 13 -3.24 -20.95 -8.88
N PHE A 14 -3.38 -22.09 -8.18
CA PHE A 14 -2.26 -22.96 -7.86
C PHE A 14 -1.93 -23.75 -9.13
N GLY A 15 -0.87 -23.37 -9.84
CA GLY A 15 -0.40 -24.17 -10.96
C GLY A 15 0.53 -23.44 -11.91
N LEU A 16 1.80 -23.30 -11.52
CA LEU A 16 2.97 -23.31 -12.43
C LEU A 16 4.27 -23.40 -11.61
N VAL A 17 4.49 -24.56 -10.99
CA VAL A 17 5.84 -25.01 -10.61
C VAL A 17 6.34 -25.85 -11.78
N GLY A 18 7.19 -25.26 -12.62
CA GLY A 18 7.72 -25.95 -13.79
C GLY A 18 8.64 -25.08 -14.63
N MET A 19 9.93 -25.11 -14.29
CA MET A 19 11.07 -24.91 -15.19
C MET A 19 11.28 -23.52 -15.82
N PHE A 20 12.05 -22.67 -15.12
CA PHE A 20 13.07 -21.81 -15.75
C PHE A 20 14.30 -21.69 -14.83
N THR A 21 15.09 -22.75 -14.76
CA THR A 21 16.49 -22.68 -14.30
C THR A 21 17.36 -22.37 -15.51
N THR A 22 17.53 -21.09 -15.86
CA THR A 22 18.72 -20.56 -16.55
C THR A 22 18.56 -19.04 -16.64
N ASN A 23 19.52 -18.32 -16.07
CA ASN A 23 19.66 -16.86 -16.06
C ASN A 23 18.70 -16.11 -15.11
N ALA A 24 18.86 -16.33 -13.80
CA ALA A 24 18.69 -15.23 -12.84
C ALA A 24 19.88 -14.25 -12.95
N MET A 25 20.19 -13.80 -14.17
CA MET A 25 20.90 -12.55 -14.40
C MET A 25 19.83 -11.47 -14.53
N ALA A 26 19.18 -11.21 -13.40
CA ALA A 26 18.48 -9.98 -13.09
C ALA A 26 18.30 -9.93 -11.56
N CYS A 27 19.40 -10.06 -10.82
CA CYS A 27 19.54 -9.23 -9.62
C CYS A 27 19.73 -7.80 -10.15
N SER A 28 18.64 -7.19 -10.59
CA SER A 28 18.62 -5.87 -11.19
C SER A 28 18.84 -4.85 -10.08
N GLY A 29 20.11 -4.52 -9.89
CA GLY A 29 20.57 -3.36 -9.12
C GLY A 29 20.51 -3.55 -7.61
N PRO A 30 21.33 -2.80 -6.85
CA PRO A 30 21.00 -2.57 -5.45
C PRO A 30 19.56 -2.04 -5.41
N HIS A 31 18.73 -2.67 -4.59
CA HIS A 31 17.43 -2.16 -4.18
C HIS A 31 17.63 -0.83 -3.44
N ASN A 32 17.98 0.22 -4.18
CA ASN A 32 18.05 1.58 -3.66
C ASN A 32 16.63 2.10 -3.67
N THR A 33 15.78 1.50 -2.84
CA THR A 33 14.69 2.26 -2.26
C THR A 33 15.32 3.54 -1.73
N ASP A 34 14.98 4.68 -2.32
CA ASP A 34 15.45 5.96 -1.84
C ASP A 34 15.17 6.02 -0.33
N PRO A 35 16.19 6.21 0.54
CA PRO A 35 15.99 6.20 2.00
C PRO A 35 14.93 7.20 2.47
N ARG A 36 14.65 8.24 1.67
CA ARG A 36 13.56 9.19 1.92
C ARG A 36 12.19 8.51 1.86
N LEU A 37 12.00 7.50 1.01
CA LEU A 37 10.75 6.75 0.89
C LEU A 37 10.47 5.89 2.12
N MET A 38 11.51 5.42 2.81
CA MET A 38 11.36 4.66 4.07
C MET A 38 10.65 5.48 5.16
N LEU A 39 10.78 6.81 5.13
CA LEU A 39 10.10 7.71 6.07
C LEU A 39 8.58 7.71 5.88
N PHE A 40 8.09 7.18 4.76
CA PHE A 40 6.67 7.11 4.43
C PHE A 40 6.10 5.68 4.52
N ASN A 41 6.91 4.67 4.89
CA ASN A 41 6.44 3.28 5.05
C ASN A 41 5.24 3.18 6.00
N GLN A 42 5.31 3.87 7.14
CA GLN A 42 4.20 3.87 8.09
C GLN A 42 2.95 4.49 7.48
N SER A 43 3.08 5.61 6.77
CA SER A 43 1.94 6.26 6.13
C SER A 43 1.33 5.41 5.00
N LEU A 44 2.16 4.67 4.26
CA LEU A 44 1.70 3.69 3.27
C LEU A 44 0.99 2.50 3.93
N LEU A 45 1.49 2.04 5.08
CA LEU A 45 0.84 1.00 5.90
C LEU A 45 -0.53 1.47 6.37
N ASP A 46 -0.60 2.67 6.95
CA ASP A 46 -1.81 3.27 7.49
C ASP A 46 -2.86 3.46 6.40
N MET A 47 -2.48 4.05 5.27
CA MET A 47 -3.34 4.19 4.10
C MET A 47 -3.94 2.85 3.68
N SER A 48 -3.10 1.82 3.58
CA SER A 48 -3.54 0.53 3.04
C SER A 48 -4.44 -0.23 4.00
N LEU A 49 -4.16 -0.19 5.31
CA LEU A 49 -4.99 -0.85 6.31
C LEU A 49 -6.30 -0.10 6.56
N CYS A 50 -6.27 1.23 6.51
CA CYS A 50 -7.48 2.05 6.50
C CYS A 50 -8.36 1.74 5.27
N GLY A 51 -7.74 1.48 4.11
CA GLY A 51 -8.46 1.04 2.90
C GLY A 51 -9.06 -0.36 3.03
N ILE A 52 -8.28 -1.34 3.50
CA ILE A 52 -8.74 -2.73 3.72
C ILE A 52 -9.91 -2.78 4.71
N ASN A 53 -9.84 -1.99 5.79
CA ASN A 53 -10.90 -1.88 6.79
C ASN A 53 -12.08 -1.00 6.35
N GLN A 54 -12.06 -0.47 5.12
CA GLN A 54 -13.11 0.38 4.54
C GLN A 54 -13.38 1.65 5.35
N HIS A 55 -12.35 2.19 6.01
CA HIS A 55 -12.43 3.46 6.75
C HIS A 55 -12.12 4.66 5.86
N ILE A 56 -11.49 4.42 4.70
CA ILE A 56 -11.32 5.40 3.63
C ILE A 56 -11.78 4.78 2.30
N SER A 57 -12.25 5.63 1.39
CA SER A 57 -12.58 5.25 0.01
C SER A 57 -11.34 5.13 -0.86
N ASP A 58 -11.46 4.46 -2.02
CA ASP A 58 -10.38 4.33 -3.02
C ASP A 58 -9.87 5.72 -3.49
N ASP A 59 -10.78 6.68 -3.65
CA ASP A 59 -10.44 8.07 -4.01
C ASP A 59 -9.61 8.75 -2.91
N GLN A 60 -9.96 8.53 -1.64
CA GLN A 60 -9.21 9.05 -0.50
C GLN A 60 -7.84 8.38 -0.37
N GLY A 61 -7.75 7.07 -0.63
CA GLY A 61 -6.48 6.35 -0.68
C GLY A 61 -5.56 6.87 -1.80
N SER A 62 -6.12 7.13 -2.97
CA SER A 62 -5.38 7.70 -4.11
C SER A 62 -4.83 9.10 -3.79
N GLN A 63 -5.64 9.98 -3.18
CA GLN A 63 -5.21 11.30 -2.75
C GLN A 63 -4.13 11.25 -1.65
N TRP A 64 -4.25 10.30 -0.72
CA TRP A 64 -3.23 10.05 0.29
C TRP A 64 -1.90 9.69 -0.37
N PHE A 65 -1.92 8.74 -1.31
CA PHE A 65 -0.75 8.28 -2.04
C PHE A 65 -0.06 9.42 -2.81
N GLU A 66 -0.84 10.22 -3.54
CA GLU A 66 -0.32 11.41 -4.25
C GLU A 66 0.30 12.43 -3.29
N SER A 67 -0.31 12.62 -2.11
CA SER A 67 0.25 13.50 -1.09
C SER A 67 1.57 12.96 -0.54
N ILE A 68 1.73 11.65 -0.40
CA ILE A 68 3.01 11.04 0.01
C ILE A 68 4.05 11.30 -1.08
N ALA A 69 3.72 11.06 -2.36
CA ALA A 69 4.64 11.29 -3.47
C ALA A 69 5.13 12.75 -3.52
N SER A 70 4.19 13.70 -3.36
CA SER A 70 4.53 15.12 -3.29
C SER A 70 5.44 15.46 -2.11
N ARG A 71 5.24 14.86 -0.94
CA ARG A 71 6.06 15.10 0.26
C ARG A 71 7.44 14.45 0.18
N ALA A 72 7.53 13.32 -0.50
CA ALA A 72 8.78 12.62 -0.75
C ALA A 72 9.62 13.30 -1.85
N ASP A 73 9.06 14.29 -2.56
CA ASP A 73 9.68 14.92 -3.73
C ASP A 73 10.14 13.87 -4.74
N THR A 74 9.21 12.96 -5.06
CA THR A 74 9.44 11.78 -5.91
C THR A 74 8.32 11.67 -6.93
N GLU A 75 8.60 10.99 -8.05
CA GLU A 75 7.54 10.62 -8.98
C GLU A 75 6.63 9.55 -8.37
N THR A 76 5.33 9.63 -8.68
CA THR A 76 4.32 8.66 -8.23
C THR A 76 4.69 7.23 -8.64
N ALA A 77 5.37 7.05 -9.79
CA ALA A 77 5.82 5.75 -10.26
C ALA A 77 6.88 5.12 -9.34
N ASP A 78 7.87 5.90 -8.90
CA ASP A 78 8.92 5.43 -7.99
C ASP A 78 8.35 5.08 -6.61
N LEU A 79 7.43 5.90 -6.09
CA LEU A 79 6.71 5.59 -4.86
C LEU A 79 5.86 4.32 -5.01
N TYR A 80 5.30 4.08 -6.19
CA TYR A 80 4.48 2.90 -6.46
C TYR A 80 5.30 1.62 -6.51
N GLU A 81 6.48 1.65 -7.13
CA GLU A 81 7.42 0.51 -7.08
C GLU A 81 7.82 0.19 -5.63
N HIS A 82 8.14 1.22 -4.84
CA HIS A 82 8.43 1.06 -3.41
C HIS A 82 7.23 0.49 -2.64
N PHE A 83 6.03 0.99 -2.91
CA PHE A 83 4.80 0.52 -2.30
C PHE A 83 4.54 -0.96 -2.61
N LEU A 84 4.70 -1.40 -3.86
CA LEU A 84 4.52 -2.80 -4.22
C LEU A 84 5.47 -3.72 -3.46
N HIS A 85 6.73 -3.32 -3.29
CA HIS A 85 7.70 -4.08 -2.51
C HIS A 85 7.30 -4.14 -1.02
N PHE A 86 6.87 -3.00 -0.47
CA PHE A 86 6.39 -2.89 0.90
C PHE A 86 5.15 -3.76 1.17
N VAL A 87 4.15 -3.74 0.28
CA VAL A 87 2.90 -4.52 0.42
C VAL A 87 3.17 -6.03 0.40
N VAL A 88 4.03 -6.49 -0.52
CA VAL A 88 4.35 -7.92 -0.66
C VAL A 88 5.05 -8.45 0.58
N THR A 89 5.86 -7.62 1.25
CA THR A 89 6.72 -8.05 2.36
C THR A 89 6.05 -7.83 3.71
N ASP A 90 5.57 -6.61 3.98
CA ASP A 90 5.22 -6.18 5.33
C ASP A 90 3.70 -6.20 5.58
N MET A 91 2.89 -5.87 4.56
CA MET A 91 1.43 -5.90 4.71
C MET A 91 0.85 -7.30 4.78
N HIS A 92 1.47 -8.28 4.11
CA HIS A 92 1.01 -9.66 4.18
C HIS A 92 0.99 -10.15 5.63
N GLU A 93 2.06 -9.90 6.39
CA GLU A 93 2.17 -10.31 7.79
C GLU A 93 1.16 -9.61 8.72
N VAL A 94 0.93 -8.31 8.51
CA VAL A 94 -0.04 -7.55 9.32
C VAL A 94 -1.49 -7.99 9.02
N SER A 95 -1.82 -8.28 7.75
CA SER A 95 -3.15 -8.74 7.36
C SER A 95 -3.53 -10.10 7.96
N GLN A 96 -2.55 -10.92 8.36
CA GLN A 96 -2.76 -12.23 8.99
C GLN A 96 -2.94 -12.14 10.52
N ASN A 97 -2.70 -10.97 11.13
CA ASN A 97 -2.78 -10.76 12.57
C ASN A 97 -3.90 -9.77 12.93
N PRO A 98 -5.13 -10.25 13.16
CA PRO A 98 -6.28 -9.38 13.40
C PRO A 98 -6.16 -8.51 14.66
N GLU A 99 -5.35 -8.90 15.64
CA GLU A 99 -5.06 -8.10 16.84
C GLU A 99 -4.26 -6.83 16.50
N LEU A 100 -3.45 -6.86 15.44
CA LEU A 100 -2.73 -5.66 14.99
C LEU A 100 -3.71 -4.64 14.38
N LEU A 101 -4.84 -5.10 13.82
CA LEU A 101 -5.80 -4.24 13.13
C LEU A 101 -6.54 -3.27 14.06
N GLU A 102 -6.53 -3.50 15.37
CA GLU A 102 -7.30 -2.73 16.36
C GLU A 102 -6.90 -1.25 16.43
N GLN A 103 -5.67 -0.89 16.03
CA GLN A 103 -5.23 0.51 16.07
C GLN A 103 -5.77 1.35 14.90
N TRP A 104 -6.06 0.74 13.74
CA TRP A 104 -6.57 1.43 12.55
C TRP A 104 -8.08 1.57 12.61
N THR A 105 -8.56 2.30 13.61
CA THR A 105 -9.97 2.66 13.79
C THR A 105 -10.40 3.73 12.78
N PRO A 106 -11.71 3.94 12.56
CA PRO A 106 -12.18 5.04 11.69
C PRO A 106 -11.63 6.41 12.10
N ALA A 107 -11.59 6.69 13.41
CA ALA A 107 -11.09 7.96 13.94
C ALA A 107 -9.59 8.16 13.67
N TYR A 108 -8.80 7.09 13.80
CA TYR A 108 -7.38 7.11 13.46
C TYR A 108 -7.18 7.40 11.97
N CYS A 109 -7.90 6.68 11.11
CA CYS A 109 -7.82 6.84 9.65
C CYS A 109 -8.22 8.23 9.18
N GLU A 110 -9.28 8.82 9.74
CA GLU A 110 -9.70 10.18 9.46
C GLU A 110 -8.64 11.20 9.89
N GLN A 111 -8.04 11.01 11.07
CA GLN A 111 -6.99 11.88 11.57
C GLN A 111 -5.76 11.84 10.66
N GLU A 112 -5.26 10.65 10.31
CA GLU A 112 -4.09 10.49 9.46
C GLU A 112 -4.35 11.01 8.04
N LEU A 113 -5.51 10.70 7.44
CA LEU A 113 -5.91 11.26 6.15
C LEU A 113 -5.91 12.80 6.18
N ALA A 114 -6.42 13.40 7.25
CA ALA A 114 -6.41 14.85 7.42
C ALA A 114 -4.99 15.41 7.63
N GLN A 115 -4.08 14.66 8.25
CA GLN A 115 -2.68 15.08 8.42
C GLN A 115 -1.93 15.06 7.09
N VAL A 116 -2.14 14.04 6.26
CA VAL A 116 -1.47 13.94 4.96
C VAL A 116 -2.07 14.90 3.93
N SER A 117 -3.38 15.10 3.94
CA SER A 117 -4.07 15.98 2.98
C SER A 117 -3.83 17.47 3.23
N ARG A 118 -3.23 17.85 4.37
CA ARG A 118 -2.88 19.26 4.64
C ARG A 118 -1.81 19.73 3.66
N PRO A 119 -2.02 20.88 2.99
CA PRO A 119 -0.99 21.52 2.19
C PRO A 119 0.25 21.75 3.05
N GLN A 120 1.43 21.38 2.54
CA GLN A 120 2.69 21.80 3.15
C GLN A 120 2.73 23.33 3.07
N VAL A 121 2.56 24.01 4.20
CA VAL A 121 2.82 25.44 4.28
C VAL A 121 4.33 25.59 4.06
N LYS A 122 4.75 25.84 2.81
CA LYS A 122 6.11 26.26 2.51
C LYS A 122 6.36 27.50 3.35
N ARG A 123 7.12 27.38 4.44
CA ARG A 123 7.68 28.55 5.10
C ARG A 123 8.62 29.19 4.07
N LEU A 124 8.15 30.27 3.46
CA LEU A 124 9.03 31.23 2.80
C LEU A 124 9.87 31.84 3.91
N GLY A 125 11.08 31.32 4.08
CA GLY A 125 12.12 31.83 4.97
C GLY A 125 13.41 31.89 4.22
#